data_AF-A0A8R2NSI4-F1
#
_entry.id   AF-A0A8R2NSI4-F1
#
_cell.length_a   1.000
_cell.length_b   1.000
_cell.length_c   1.000
_cell.angle_alpha   90.00
_cell.angle_beta   90.00
_cell.angle_gamma   90.00
#
_symmetry.space_group_name_H-M   'P 1'
#
loop_
_entity.id
_entity.type
_entity.pdbx_description
1 polymer ?
#
loop_
_entity_poly.entity_id
_entity_poly.type
_entity_poly.pdbx_seq_one_letter_code
_entity_poly.pdbx_strand_id
1 'polypeptide(L)'
;MFASSEVKEERTPRYGGGPHGLGDPDSYKLRKIEQNVVIPKIVRERAKYEKCSEENKVFGDCCLNTGFWMFYKCRTEVKGLNDCMAKWFVNEDFIKECRDQYLQERRQYRLTGVKKNAEVQKMKS
;
A
#
# COMPACT_ATOMS: atom_id res chain seq x y z
N MET A 1 -32.20 -1.97 -28.67
CA MET A 1 -31.46 -1.40 -27.53
C MET A 1 -30.75 -2.56 -26.84
N PHE A 2 -29.51 -2.88 -27.20
CA PHE A 2 -28.76 -3.95 -26.54
C PHE A 2 -27.31 -3.51 -26.32
N ALA A 3 -26.96 -3.50 -25.04
CA ALA A 3 -25.67 -3.46 -24.38
C ALA A 3 -24.44 -3.29 -25.29
N SER A 4 -23.83 -2.10 -25.23
CA SER A 4 -22.44 -1.88 -25.61
C SER A 4 -21.54 -2.68 -24.68
N SER A 5 -21.06 -3.83 -25.16
CA SER A 5 -19.95 -4.57 -24.57
C SER A 5 -18.70 -3.69 -24.58
N GLU A 6 -18.21 -3.34 -23.38
CA GLU A 6 -16.97 -2.60 -23.15
C GLU A 6 -15.76 -3.41 -23.65
N VAL A 7 -15.28 -3.06 -24.84
CA VAL A 7 -13.96 -3.47 -25.30
C VAL A 7 -12.94 -2.74 -24.43
N LYS A 8 -12.30 -3.45 -23.48
CA LYS A 8 -11.13 -2.96 -22.74
C LYS A 8 -9.97 -2.77 -23.72
N GLU A 9 -9.93 -1.60 -24.34
CA GLU A 9 -8.92 -1.21 -25.30
C GLU A 9 -7.55 -1.21 -24.63
N GLU A 10 -6.67 -2.12 -25.07
CA GLU A 10 -5.28 -2.18 -24.64
C GLU A 10 -4.49 -1.05 -25.31
N ARG A 11 -4.75 0.20 -24.90
CA ARG A 11 -3.97 1.34 -25.39
C ARG A 11 -2.54 1.25 -24.88
N THR A 12 -1.58 1.42 -25.79
CA THR A 12 -0.16 1.53 -25.46
C THR A 12 0.03 2.69 -24.47
N PRO A 13 0.87 2.53 -23.43
CA PRO A 13 0.97 3.51 -22.36
C PRO A 13 1.57 4.80 -22.91
N ARG A 14 0.73 5.81 -23.17
CA ARG A 14 1.22 7.18 -23.42
C ARG A 14 1.85 7.66 -22.10
N TYR A 15 3.17 7.84 -22.10
CA TYR A 15 3.92 8.49 -21.03
C TYR A 15 3.53 9.98 -21.02
N GLY A 16 2.32 10.30 -20.52
CA GLY A 16 1.77 11.66 -20.53
C GLY A 16 0.29 11.78 -20.92
N GLY A 17 -0.59 10.89 -20.45
CA GLY A 17 -2.05 11.02 -20.59
C GLY A 17 -2.74 11.72 -19.42
N GLY A 18 -4.04 11.99 -19.54
CA GLY A 18 -4.89 12.57 -18.48
C GLY A 18 -4.81 14.11 -18.31
N PRO A 19 -5.73 14.72 -17.54
CA PRO A 19 -5.88 16.17 -17.42
C PRO A 19 -4.64 16.90 -16.86
N HIS A 20 -3.77 16.18 -16.15
CA HIS A 20 -2.53 16.72 -15.56
C HIS A 20 -1.26 16.07 -16.13
N GLY A 21 -1.32 15.31 -17.23
CA GLY A 21 -0.15 14.65 -17.82
C GLY A 21 0.46 13.53 -16.95
N LEU A 22 -0.28 13.02 -15.96
CA LEU A 22 0.15 12.00 -15.00
C LEU A 22 -0.20 10.55 -15.41
N GLY A 23 -0.68 10.36 -16.63
CA GLY A 23 -1.20 9.11 -17.18
C GLY A 23 -2.72 8.99 -17.04
N ASP A 24 -3.31 8.02 -17.73
CA ASP A 24 -4.76 7.84 -17.76
C ASP A 24 -5.33 7.40 -16.40
N PRO A 25 -6.38 8.05 -15.88
CA PRO A 25 -6.93 7.79 -14.54
C PRO A 25 -7.54 6.39 -14.41
N ASP A 26 -8.08 5.83 -15.49
CA ASP A 26 -8.78 4.53 -15.47
C ASP A 26 -7.88 3.35 -15.91
N SER A 27 -6.57 3.57 -16.00
CA SER A 27 -5.63 2.51 -16.36
C SER A 27 -5.37 1.53 -15.20
N TYR A 28 -5.78 0.28 -15.39
CA TYR A 28 -5.52 -0.86 -14.48
C TYR A 28 -4.10 -1.45 -14.57
N LYS A 29 -3.25 -0.94 -15.49
CA LYS A 29 -1.89 -1.45 -15.65
C LYS A 29 -0.98 -0.95 -14.52
N LEU A 30 -0.39 -1.88 -13.79
CA LEU A 30 0.60 -1.60 -12.74
C LEU A 30 2.00 -1.61 -13.31
N ARG A 31 2.82 -0.65 -12.90
CA ARG A 31 4.26 -0.66 -13.19
C ARG A 31 4.95 -1.70 -12.31
N LYS A 32 6.12 -2.21 -12.73
CA LYS A 32 6.94 -3.13 -11.92
C LYS A 32 7.21 -2.61 -10.51
N ILE A 33 7.43 -1.29 -10.36
CA ILE A 33 7.64 -0.64 -9.06
C ILE A 33 6.34 -0.67 -8.21
N GLU A 34 5.19 -0.42 -8.84
CA GLU A 34 3.90 -0.43 -8.13
C GLU A 34 3.57 -1.84 -7.64
N GLN A 35 3.81 -2.84 -8.48
CA GLN A 35 3.59 -4.25 -8.18
C GLN A 35 4.56 -4.81 -7.12
N ASN A 36 5.85 -4.50 -7.24
CA ASN A 36 6.88 -5.15 -6.41
C ASN A 36 7.26 -4.35 -5.16
N VAL A 37 6.91 -3.05 -5.08
CA VAL A 37 7.33 -2.19 -3.97
C VAL A 37 6.13 -1.52 -3.29
N VAL A 38 5.25 -0.88 -4.07
CA VAL A 38 4.18 -0.06 -3.49
C VAL A 38 3.08 -0.93 -2.87
N ILE A 39 2.55 -1.92 -3.60
CA ILE A 39 1.55 -2.84 -3.04
C ILE A 39 2.09 -3.59 -1.82
N PRO A 40 3.28 -4.22 -1.88
CA PRO A 40 3.82 -4.91 -0.70
C PRO A 40 4.02 -3.97 0.49
N LYS A 41 4.32 -2.69 0.25
CA LYS A 41 4.41 -1.68 1.31
C LYS A 41 3.04 -1.40 1.94
N ILE A 42 1.99 -1.22 1.15
CA ILE A 42 0.62 -1.01 1.65
C ILE A 42 0.14 -2.22 2.44
N VAL A 43 0.35 -3.43 1.90
CA VAL A 43 0.06 -4.70 2.58
C VAL A 43 0.79 -4.77 3.93
N ARG A 44 2.07 -4.39 3.98
CA ARG A 44 2.85 -4.37 5.23
C ARG A 44 2.23 -3.46 6.28
N GLU A 45 1.97 -2.20 5.93
CA GLU A 45 1.44 -1.21 6.87
C GLU A 45 0.05 -1.63 7.36
N ARG A 46 -0.84 -2.06 6.45
CA ARG A 46 -2.17 -2.54 6.83
C ARG A 46 -2.11 -3.80 7.69
N ALA A 47 -1.29 -4.79 7.32
CA ALA A 47 -1.11 -6.00 8.13
C ALA A 47 -0.61 -5.65 9.55
N LYS A 48 0.34 -4.73 9.66
CA LYS A 48 0.91 -4.30 10.94
C LYS A 48 -0.10 -3.58 11.84
N TYR A 49 -0.92 -2.67 11.29
CA TYR A 49 -1.86 -1.88 12.10
C TYR A 49 -3.24 -2.51 12.27
N GLU A 50 -3.76 -3.23 11.26
CA GLU A 50 -5.11 -3.80 11.31
C GLU A 50 -5.13 -5.22 11.86
N LYS A 51 -4.11 -6.04 11.55
CA LYS A 51 -4.13 -7.48 11.85
C LYS A 51 -3.20 -7.86 12.99
N CYS A 52 -1.96 -7.38 12.95
CA CYS A 52 -0.92 -7.69 13.94
C CYS A 52 -0.76 -6.56 14.97
N SER A 53 -1.88 -5.93 15.36
CA SER A 53 -1.86 -4.74 16.22
C SER A 53 -1.41 -5.06 17.64
N GLU A 54 -1.68 -6.28 18.12
CA GLU A 54 -1.28 -6.76 19.44
C GLU A 54 0.23 -7.01 19.49
N GLU A 55 0.76 -7.78 18.53
CA GLU A 55 2.20 -8.06 18.40
C GLU A 55 2.99 -6.78 18.16
N ASN A 56 2.42 -5.81 17.42
CA ASN A 56 3.04 -4.52 17.21
C ASN A 56 3.11 -3.68 18.51
N LYS A 57 2.09 -3.75 19.37
CA LYS A 57 2.13 -3.11 20.69
C LYS A 57 3.18 -3.76 21.58
N VAL A 58 3.21 -5.09 21.68
CA VAL A 58 4.20 -5.82 22.49
C VAL A 58 5.62 -5.52 22.02
N PHE A 59 5.84 -5.51 20.70
CA PHE A 59 7.12 -5.10 20.13
C PHE A 59 7.46 -3.65 20.50
N GLY A 60 6.51 -2.72 20.36
CA GLY A 60 6.67 -1.31 20.72
C GLY A 60 7.00 -1.10 22.20
N ASP A 61 6.32 -1.80 23.09
CA ASP A 61 6.57 -1.75 24.54
C ASP A 61 7.97 -2.31 24.85
N CYS A 62 8.40 -3.35 24.16
CA CYS A 62 9.78 -3.85 24.26
C CYS A 62 10.80 -2.79 23.76
N CYS A 63 10.47 -2.01 22.72
CA CYS A 63 11.29 -0.88 22.25
C CYS A 63 11.48 0.18 23.32
N LEU A 64 10.39 0.57 23.96
CA LEU A 64 10.40 1.62 24.95
C LEU A 64 11.14 1.18 26.22
N ASN A 65 10.95 -0.07 26.66
CA ASN A 65 11.56 -0.58 27.89
C ASN A 65 13.06 -0.89 27.75
N THR A 66 13.50 -1.39 26.59
CA THR A 66 14.90 -1.83 26.43
C THR A 66 15.84 -0.76 25.86
N GLY A 67 15.27 0.24 25.17
CA GLY A 67 16.03 1.32 24.54
C GLY A 67 17.15 0.79 23.64
N PHE A 68 18.40 1.06 24.01
CA PHE A 68 19.59 0.74 23.21
C PHE A 68 19.79 -0.78 22.96
N TRP A 69 19.40 -1.65 23.90
CA TRP A 69 19.61 -3.10 23.80
C TRP A 69 18.47 -3.86 23.08
N MET A 70 17.54 -3.12 22.47
CA MET A 70 16.37 -3.62 21.75
C MET A 70 16.67 -4.80 20.80
N PHE A 71 17.67 -4.67 19.92
CA PHE A 71 17.96 -5.69 18.90
C PHE A 71 18.38 -7.05 19.48
N TYR A 72 18.88 -7.09 20.72
CA TYR A 72 19.24 -8.33 21.40
C TYR A 72 18.07 -8.90 22.20
N LYS A 73 17.36 -8.06 22.96
CA LYS A 73 16.33 -8.52 23.91
C LYS A 73 14.97 -8.78 23.26
N CYS A 74 14.58 -7.99 22.26
CA CYS A 74 13.24 -8.07 21.67
C CYS A 74 13.18 -8.92 20.40
N ARG A 75 14.16 -9.82 20.19
CA ARG A 75 14.17 -10.72 19.02
C ARG A 75 12.96 -11.64 18.96
N THR A 76 12.44 -12.05 20.12
CA THR A 76 11.23 -12.87 20.24
C THR A 76 10.01 -12.12 19.73
N GLU A 77 9.82 -10.88 20.21
CA GLU A 77 8.68 -10.04 19.81
C GLU A 77 8.75 -9.68 18.31
N VAL A 78 9.95 -9.39 17.80
CA VAL A 78 10.16 -9.16 16.36
C VAL A 78 9.79 -10.39 15.53
N LYS A 79 10.16 -11.60 15.98
CA LYS A 79 9.80 -12.84 15.29
C LYS A 79 8.29 -13.03 15.28
N GLY A 80 7.62 -12.87 16.42
CA GLY A 80 6.16 -12.97 16.50
C GLY A 80 5.44 -12.01 15.56
N LEU A 81 5.88 -10.74 15.53
CA LEU A 81 5.33 -9.73 14.62
C LEU A 81 5.57 -10.10 13.14
N ASN A 82 6.77 -10.56 12.79
CA ASN A 82 7.09 -10.99 11.43
C ASN A 82 6.29 -12.23 11.00
N ASP A 83 6.11 -13.20 11.90
CA ASP A 83 5.36 -14.41 11.64
C ASP A 83 3.86 -14.11 11.44
N CYS A 84 3.31 -13.15 12.20
CA CYS A 84 1.96 -12.65 11.96
C CYS A 84 1.86 -11.98 10.58
N MET A 85 2.76 -11.06 10.25
CA MET A 85 2.75 -10.35 8.97
C MET A 85 2.91 -11.31 7.78
N ALA A 86 3.76 -12.33 7.89
CA ALA A 86 4.04 -13.29 6.82
C ALA A 86 2.77 -13.99 6.32
N LYS A 87 1.82 -14.30 7.22
CA LYS A 87 0.52 -14.91 6.85
C LYS A 87 -0.30 -14.01 5.92
N TRP A 88 -0.27 -12.71 6.14
CA TRP A 88 -1.01 -11.72 5.35
C TRP A 88 -0.36 -11.41 4.01
N PHE A 89 0.96 -11.61 3.88
CA PHE A 89 1.67 -11.49 2.61
C PHE A 89 1.38 -12.62 1.62
N VAL A 90 0.85 -13.75 2.09
CA VAL A 90 0.47 -14.88 1.23
C VAL A 90 -1.03 -14.84 0.89
N ASN A 91 -1.83 -14.11 1.66
CA ASN A 91 -3.27 -14.03 1.47
C ASN A 91 -3.61 -13.19 0.23
N GLU A 92 -4.06 -13.84 -0.85
CA GLU A 92 -4.38 -13.19 -2.11
C GLU A 92 -5.53 -12.19 -2.00
N ASP A 93 -6.53 -12.44 -1.17
CA ASP A 93 -7.69 -11.57 -1.02
C ASP A 93 -7.28 -10.23 -0.40
N PHE A 94 -6.42 -10.31 0.63
CA PHE A 94 -5.86 -9.11 1.25
C PHE A 94 -4.97 -8.31 0.29
N ILE A 95 -4.19 -8.99 -0.56
CA ILE A 95 -3.38 -8.33 -1.59
C ILE A 95 -4.26 -7.64 -2.64
N LYS A 96 -5.36 -8.28 -3.06
CA LYS A 96 -6.33 -7.70 -4.00
C LYS A 96 -6.97 -6.43 -3.42
N GLU A 97 -7.42 -6.47 -2.17
CA GLU A 97 -7.95 -5.29 -1.48
C GLU A 97 -6.94 -4.14 -1.43
N CYS A 98 -5.69 -4.43 -1.05
CA CYS A 98 -4.62 -3.43 -1.00
C CYS A 98 -4.30 -2.85 -2.38
N ARG A 99 -4.37 -3.69 -3.42
CA ARG A 99 -4.20 -3.25 -4.82
C ARG A 99 -5.34 -2.34 -5.27
N ASP A 100 -6.57 -2.66 -4.94
CA ASP A 100 -7.73 -1.87 -5.33
C ASP A 100 -7.72 -0.51 -4.63
N GLN A 101 -7.37 -0.47 -3.34
CA GLN A 101 -7.13 0.77 -2.61
C GLN A 101 -6.04 1.62 -3.29
N TYR A 102 -4.90 1.02 -3.65
CA TYR A 102 -3.84 1.72 -4.36
C TYR A 102 -4.30 2.29 -5.71
N LEU A 103 -5.08 1.51 -6.48
CA LEU A 103 -5.60 1.96 -7.77
C LEU A 103 -6.57 3.14 -7.60
N GLN A 104 -7.41 3.13 -6.57
CA GLN A 104 -8.29 4.26 -6.25
C GLN A 104 -7.48 5.52 -5.90
N GLU A 105 -6.46 5.40 -5.05
CA GLU A 105 -5.59 6.53 -4.70
C GLU A 105 -4.84 7.09 -5.91
N ARG A 106 -4.33 6.21 -6.76
CA ARG A 106 -3.66 6.55 -8.01
C ARG A 106 -4.60 7.27 -8.97
N ARG A 107 -5.85 6.82 -9.08
CA ARG A 107 -6.89 7.47 -9.87
C ARG A 107 -7.15 8.88 -9.36
N GLN A 108 -7.32 9.05 -8.05
CA GLN A 108 -7.49 10.37 -7.44
C GLN A 108 -6.29 11.27 -7.72
N TYR A 109 -5.06 10.77 -7.55
CA TYR A 109 -3.85 11.53 -7.85
C TYR A 109 -3.76 11.99 -9.31
N ARG A 110 -4.18 11.15 -10.26
CA ARG A 110 -4.21 11.51 -11.69
C ARG A 110 -5.31 12.50 -12.05
N LEU A 111 -6.44 12.47 -11.32
CA LEU A 111 -7.54 13.39 -11.51
C LEU A 111 -7.29 14.76 -10.89
N THR A 112 -6.72 14.82 -9.69
CA THR A 112 -6.57 16.07 -8.92
C THR A 112 -5.16 16.66 -8.98
N GLY A 113 -4.15 15.86 -9.37
CA GLY A 113 -2.75 16.26 -9.35
C GLY A 113 -2.14 16.37 -7.94
N VAL A 114 -2.90 16.11 -6.88
CA VAL A 114 -2.46 16.26 -5.47
C VAL A 114 -2.10 14.90 -4.88
N LYS A 115 -0.85 14.72 -4.45
CA LYS A 115 -0.42 13.50 -3.75
C LYS A 115 -1.04 13.49 -2.34
N LYS A 116 -1.64 12.36 -1.92
CA LYS A 116 -2.06 12.14 -0.51
C LYS A 116 -0.94 12.45 0.50
N ASN A 117 0.32 12.17 0.14
CA ASN A 117 1.47 12.46 1.01
C ASN A 117 1.71 13.98 1.22
N ALA A 118 1.27 14.83 0.29
CA ALA A 118 1.36 16.28 0.43
C ALA A 118 0.26 16.83 1.34
N GLU A 119 -0.92 16.20 1.39
CA GLU A 119 -1.96 16.50 2.38
C GLU A 119 -1.51 16.14 3.81
N VAL A 120 -0.91 14.96 4.00
CA VAL A 120 -0.38 14.55 5.31
C VAL A 120 0.76 15.45 5.78
N GLN A 121 1.53 16.06 4.87
CA GLN A 121 2.53 17.07 5.22
C GLN A 121 1.92 18.43 5.56
N LYS A 122 0.82 18.84 4.90
CA LYS A 122 0.11 20.09 5.21
C LYS A 122 -0.65 20.05 6.54
N MET A 123 -1.15 18.89 6.97
CA MET A 123 -1.78 18.73 8.30
C MET A 123 -0.79 18.62 9.47
N LYS A 124 0.52 18.50 9.18
CA LYS A 124 1.59 18.47 10.19
C LYS A 124 2.39 19.78 10.26
N SER A 125 1.99 20.80 9.49
CA SER A 125 2.60 22.14 9.49
C SER A 125 1.76 23.14 10.27
#